data_AF-A0A5M9JTI6-F1
#
_entry.id   AF-A0A5M9JTI6-F1
#
_cell.length_a   1.000
_cell.length_b   1.000
_cell.length_c   1.000
_cell.angle_alpha   90.00
_cell.angle_beta   90.00
_cell.angle_gamma   90.00
#
_symmetry.space_group_name_H-M   'P 1'
#
loop_
_entity.id
_entity.type
_entity.pdbx_description
1 polymer ?
#
loop_
_entity_poly.entity_id
_entity_poly.type
_entity_poly.pdbx_seq_one_letter_code
_entity_poly.pdbx_strand_id
1 'polypeptide(L)'
;MNTSVLCNFVERSEYPAICAGSAPWSTSISLRSADDNMYTLYAQRYFNGLELKVCVPGDRFMYPWSVDTTTQTIEEELYFDISLNGSYFKTDSPYLQNYTQRCTANTTAGYFNFPTYSNNNLGPLLPADAFVYVATTSQATHQ
;
A
#
# COMPACT_ATOMS: atom_id res chain seq x y z
N MET A 1 9.20 -13.03 -0.41
CA MET A 1 8.08 -12.06 -0.33
C MET A 1 8.09 -11.27 -1.63
N ASN A 2 6.98 -11.25 -2.35
CA ASN A 2 6.83 -10.48 -3.59
C ASN A 2 5.73 -9.45 -3.35
N THR A 3 5.99 -8.18 -3.65
CA THR A 3 5.04 -7.08 -3.41
C THR A 3 4.87 -6.27 -4.69
N SER A 4 3.63 -5.88 -4.97
CA SER A 4 3.30 -4.95 -6.05
C SER A 4 2.35 -3.88 -5.53
N VAL A 5 2.48 -2.67 -6.03
CA VAL A 5 1.66 -1.51 -5.64
C VAL A 5 1.03 -0.92 -6.89
N LEU A 6 -0.27 -0.71 -6.86
CA LEU A 6 -1.02 -0.04 -7.92
C LEU A 6 -1.73 1.18 -7.35
N CYS A 7 -1.49 2.34 -7.95
CA CYS A 7 -2.13 3.60 -7.56
C CYS A 7 -2.94 4.18 -8.71
N ASN A 8 -4.23 4.42 -8.49
CA ASN A 8 -5.15 4.96 -9.48
C ASN A 8 -5.80 6.24 -8.98
N PHE A 9 -6.07 7.17 -9.91
CA PHE A 9 -6.96 8.28 -9.63
C PHE A 9 -8.39 7.75 -9.49
N VAL A 10 -9.06 8.18 -8.43
CA VAL A 10 -10.44 7.79 -8.09
C VAL A 10 -11.28 9.05 -7.93
N GLU A 11 -12.61 8.90 -7.93
CA GLU A 11 -13.46 10.07 -7.67
C GLU A 11 -13.20 10.62 -6.26
N ARG A 12 -13.34 11.94 -6.08
CA ARG A 12 -13.14 12.54 -4.74
C ARG A 12 -14.13 12.05 -3.69
N SER A 13 -15.31 11.61 -4.13
CA SER A 13 -16.33 10.96 -3.30
C SER A 13 -15.88 9.61 -2.74
N GLU A 14 -14.87 8.96 -3.33
CA GLU A 14 -14.32 7.69 -2.85
C GLU A 14 -13.37 7.88 -1.66
N TYR A 15 -12.89 9.10 -1.40
CA TYR A 15 -12.16 9.35 -0.17
C TYR A 15 -13.10 9.13 1.04
N PRO A 16 -12.75 8.24 1.98
CA PRO A 16 -13.66 7.88 3.05
C PRO A 16 -13.82 9.02 4.06
N ALA A 17 -15.07 9.37 4.38
CA ALA A 17 -15.38 10.35 5.42
C ALA A 17 -14.89 9.90 6.81
N ILE A 18 -14.91 8.59 7.06
CA ILE A 18 -14.34 7.95 8.25
C ILE A 18 -13.43 6.82 7.74
N CYS A 19 -12.15 6.87 8.11
CA CYS A 19 -11.20 5.83 7.73
C CYS A 19 -11.60 4.50 8.39
N ALA A 20 -11.84 3.46 7.59
CA ALA A 20 -12.41 2.20 8.08
C ALA A 20 -11.40 1.36 8.88
N GLY A 21 -11.85 0.58 9.87
CA GLY A 21 -11.01 -0.35 10.65
C GLY A 21 -11.14 -0.17 12.17
N SER A 22 -10.56 -1.09 12.94
CA SER A 22 -10.54 -1.04 14.42
C SER A 22 -9.57 -0.01 14.97
N ALA A 23 -8.44 0.21 14.29
CA ALA A 23 -7.45 1.22 14.64
C ALA A 23 -6.75 1.77 13.38
N PRO A 24 -7.50 2.45 12.49
CA PRO A 24 -6.97 2.98 11.25
C PRO A 24 -5.90 4.04 11.52
N TRP A 25 -5.08 4.32 10.50
CA TRP A 25 -4.17 5.46 10.53
C TRP A 25 -4.67 6.54 9.57
N SER A 26 -4.86 7.74 10.08
CA SER A 26 -5.23 8.89 9.27
C SER A 26 -4.49 10.13 9.73
N THR A 27 -4.21 11.04 8.79
CA THR A 27 -3.58 12.32 9.08
C THR A 27 -3.99 13.36 8.05
N SER A 28 -3.91 14.63 8.43
CA SER A 28 -4.14 15.75 7.54
C SER A 28 -3.02 16.76 7.69
N ILE A 29 -2.43 17.15 6.56
CA ILE A 29 -1.37 18.15 6.49
C ILE A 29 -1.91 19.32 5.68
N SER A 30 -1.88 20.52 6.26
CA SER A 30 -2.23 21.75 5.57
C SER A 30 -0.99 22.64 5.49
N LEU A 31 -0.52 22.88 4.27
CA LEU A 31 0.55 23.82 3.97
C LEU A 31 -0.08 25.09 3.42
N ARG A 32 0.29 26.24 3.98
CA ARG A 32 -0.11 27.56 3.50
C ARG A 32 1.15 28.33 3.14
N SER A 33 1.10 29.09 2.04
CA SER A 33 2.17 30.07 1.80
C SER A 33 2.00 31.24 2.76
N ALA A 34 3.09 31.75 3.32
CA ALA A 34 3.06 32.95 4.15
C ALA A 34 2.61 34.19 3.35
N ASP A 35 2.88 34.19 2.05
CA ASP A 35 2.61 35.30 1.14
C ASP A 35 1.57 34.92 0.06
N ASP A 36 0.81 33.84 0.25
CA ASP A 36 -0.16 33.30 -0.72
C ASP A 36 0.41 33.01 -2.14
N ASN A 37 1.73 32.86 -2.27
CA ASN A 37 2.43 32.83 -3.56
C ASN A 37 3.19 31.52 -3.85
N MET A 38 2.70 30.35 -3.41
CA MET A 38 3.40 29.09 -3.66
C MET A 38 3.45 28.80 -5.17
N TYR A 39 4.60 29.08 -5.80
CA TYR A 39 4.82 28.84 -7.23
C TYR A 39 5.34 27.42 -7.45
N THR A 40 4.65 26.63 -8.26
CA THR A 40 5.14 25.30 -8.67
C THR A 40 5.75 25.40 -10.07
N LEU A 41 7.03 25.00 -10.18
CA LEU A 41 7.78 25.00 -11.43
C LEU A 41 7.16 24.05 -12.47
N TYR A 42 6.55 22.95 -12.01
CA TYR A 42 5.88 21.96 -12.85
C TYR A 42 4.54 22.45 -13.41
N ALA A 43 3.80 23.25 -12.63
CA ALA A 43 2.51 23.79 -13.03
C ALA A 43 2.61 25.14 -13.74
N GLN A 44 3.74 25.83 -13.59
CA GLN A 44 3.94 27.24 -13.91
C GLN A 44 2.85 28.14 -13.31
N ARG A 45 2.41 27.85 -12.07
CA ARG A 45 1.23 28.46 -11.45
C ARG A 45 1.42 28.71 -9.95
N TYR A 46 0.65 29.68 -9.46
CA TYR A 46 0.58 30.06 -8.05
C TYR A 46 -0.61 29.40 -7.37
N PHE A 47 -0.38 28.88 -6.17
CA PHE A 47 -1.41 28.38 -5.26
C PHE A 47 -1.17 28.97 -3.86
N ASN A 48 -2.25 29.12 -3.09
CA ASN A 48 -2.23 29.74 -1.78
C ASN A 48 -2.04 28.69 -0.67
N GLY A 49 -2.33 27.43 -0.97
CA GLY A 49 -2.06 26.32 -0.06
C GLY A 49 -2.31 24.95 -0.66
N LEU A 50 -1.87 23.94 0.08
CA LEU A 50 -2.05 22.52 -0.18
C LEU A 50 -2.66 21.88 1.06
N GLU A 51 -3.71 21.10 0.87
CA GLU A 51 -4.25 20.20 1.89
C GLU A 51 -4.05 18.76 1.40
N LEU A 52 -3.38 17.95 2.21
CA LEU A 52 -3.20 16.52 2.00
C LEU A 52 -3.92 15.80 3.13
N LYS A 53 -4.89 14.96 2.79
CA LYS A 53 -5.51 14.02 3.71
C LYS A 53 -5.08 12.62 3.35
N VAL A 54 -4.77 11.84 4.37
CA VAL A 54 -4.33 10.45 4.22
C VAL A 54 -5.22 9.57 5.09
N CYS A 55 -5.68 8.46 4.51
CA CYS A 55 -6.39 7.41 5.22
C CYS A 55 -5.81 6.06 4.83
N VAL A 56 -5.39 5.30 5.84
CA VAL A 56 -5.00 3.89 5.75
C VAL A 56 -6.02 3.10 6.57
N PRO A 57 -6.95 2.41 5.91
CA PRO A 57 -7.89 1.54 6.58
C PRO A 57 -7.20 0.37 7.31
N GLY A 58 -7.87 -0.18 8.31
CA GLY A 58 -7.44 -1.39 9.03
C GLY A 58 -7.04 -1.16 10.48
N ASP A 59 -6.08 -1.94 10.95
CA ASP A 59 -5.55 -1.87 12.32
C ASP A 59 -4.03 -1.71 12.27
N ARG A 60 -3.55 -0.49 12.53
CA ARG A 60 -2.12 -0.18 12.48
C ARG A 60 -1.27 -0.88 13.55
N PHE A 61 -1.91 -1.53 14.51
CA PHE A 61 -1.25 -2.26 15.59
C PHE A 61 -1.31 -3.78 15.40
N MET A 62 -1.98 -4.26 14.35
CA MET A 62 -2.01 -5.67 14.00
C MET A 62 -1.12 -5.94 12.80
N TYR A 63 -0.51 -7.11 12.82
CA TYR A 63 0.19 -7.63 11.66
C TYR A 63 -0.83 -8.31 10.74
N PRO A 64 -0.81 -8.04 9.42
CA PRO A 64 -1.75 -8.64 8.49
C PRO A 64 -1.43 -10.10 8.14
N TRP A 65 -0.32 -10.65 8.63
CA TRP A 65 0.07 -12.04 8.41
C TRP A 65 -0.27 -12.94 9.61
N SER A 66 -0.70 -14.17 9.31
CA SER A 66 -0.82 -15.26 10.29
C SER A 66 0.52 -15.95 10.51
N VAL A 67 0.70 -16.55 11.68
CA VAL A 67 1.87 -17.41 11.99
C VAL A 67 1.57 -18.83 11.49
N ASP A 68 1.44 -18.98 10.17
CA ASP A 68 1.25 -20.27 9.52
C ASP A 68 2.31 -20.54 8.46
N THR A 69 2.46 -21.81 8.08
CA THR A 69 3.43 -22.25 7.07
C THR A 69 2.96 -22.09 5.63
N THR A 70 1.73 -21.59 5.44
CA THR A 70 1.11 -21.51 4.13
C THR A 70 1.47 -20.20 3.43
N THR A 71 1.36 -20.19 2.11
CA THR A 71 1.51 -18.95 1.36
C THR A 71 0.32 -18.05 1.66
N GLN A 72 0.59 -16.80 2.03
CA GLN A 72 -0.40 -15.79 2.37
C GLN A 72 -0.35 -14.65 1.36
N THR A 73 -1.52 -14.18 0.99
CA THR A 73 -1.68 -12.96 0.19
C THR A 73 -2.29 -11.89 1.07
N ILE A 74 -1.58 -10.77 1.18
CA ILE A 74 -1.92 -9.63 2.01
C ILE A 74 -2.25 -8.48 1.09
N GLU A 75 -3.43 -7.89 1.28
CA GLU A 75 -3.88 -6.70 0.57
C GLU A 75 -3.96 -5.53 1.56
N GLU A 76 -3.33 -4.42 1.21
CA GLU A 76 -3.35 -3.19 2.00
C GLU A 76 -3.81 -2.02 1.12
N GLU A 77 -4.64 -1.14 1.66
CA GLU A 77 -5.17 0.02 0.95
C GLU A 77 -4.76 1.34 1.59
N LEU A 78 -4.62 2.36 0.76
CA LEU A 78 -4.22 3.71 1.14
C LEU A 78 -4.91 4.73 0.24
N TYR A 79 -5.50 5.74 0.86
CA TYR A 79 -6.18 6.85 0.19
C TYR A 79 -5.45 8.16 0.46
N PHE A 80 -5.20 8.91 -0.60
CA PHE A 80 -4.74 10.29 -0.57
C PHE A 80 -5.81 11.19 -1.14
N ASP A 81 -6.22 12.23 -0.42
CA ASP A 81 -7.04 13.31 -0.97
C ASP A 81 -6.24 14.61 -0.93
N ILE A 82 -6.01 15.16 -2.11
CA ILE A 82 -5.18 16.35 -2.31
C ILE A 82 -6.09 17.48 -2.78
N SER A 83 -6.06 18.58 -2.02
CA SER A 83 -6.71 19.83 -2.39
C SER A 83 -5.68 20.94 -2.56
N LEU A 84 -5.74 21.62 -3.69
CA LEU A 84 -4.98 22.82 -3.96
C LEU A 84 -5.91 24.02 -3.75
N ASN A 85 -5.53 24.92 -2.85
CA ASN A 85 -6.26 26.17 -2.61
C ASN A 85 -5.69 27.26 -3.53
N GLY A 86 -6.52 27.85 -4.37
CA GLY A 86 -6.13 28.92 -5.30
C GLY A 86 -7.29 29.29 -6.23
N SER A 87 -7.16 30.44 -6.93
CA SER A 87 -8.16 30.91 -7.90
C SER A 87 -8.50 29.80 -8.91
N TYR A 88 -9.79 29.53 -9.13
CA TYR A 88 -10.29 28.48 -10.04
C TYR A 88 -9.48 28.38 -11.34
N PHE A 89 -8.71 27.30 -11.50
CA PHE A 89 -7.95 27.06 -12.73
C PHE A 89 -8.55 25.86 -13.47
N LYS A 90 -9.09 26.12 -14.66
CA LYS A 90 -9.46 25.08 -15.61
C LYS A 90 -8.16 24.57 -16.24
N THR A 91 -7.71 23.38 -15.87
CA THR A 91 -6.50 22.73 -16.41
C THR A 91 -6.84 21.31 -16.79
N ASP A 92 -6.38 20.84 -17.95
CA ASP A 92 -6.63 19.45 -18.37
C ASP A 92 -5.71 18.44 -17.66
N SER A 93 -4.77 18.92 -16.82
CA SER A 93 -3.89 18.06 -16.03
C SER A 93 -4.59 17.58 -14.76
N PRO A 94 -4.76 16.26 -14.56
CA PRO A 94 -5.37 15.73 -13.33
C PRO A 94 -4.51 16.03 -12.09
N TYR A 95 -3.21 16.26 -12.25
CA TYR A 95 -2.26 16.54 -11.16
C TYR A 95 -2.33 17.99 -10.65
N LEU A 96 -2.96 18.89 -11.40
CA LEU A 96 -3.05 20.32 -11.08
C LEU A 96 -4.46 20.73 -10.65
N GLN A 97 -5.29 19.76 -10.31
CA GLN A 97 -6.62 19.92 -9.74
C GLN A 97 -6.69 19.21 -8.40
N ASN A 98 -7.81 19.36 -7.70
CA ASN A 98 -8.09 18.54 -6.54
C ASN A 98 -8.37 17.11 -7.00
N TYR A 99 -7.68 16.13 -6.42
CA TYR A 99 -7.85 14.73 -6.79
C TYR A 99 -7.74 13.83 -5.58
N THR A 100 -8.31 12.64 -5.74
CA THR A 100 -8.11 11.54 -4.80
C THR A 100 -7.37 10.42 -5.53
N GLN A 101 -6.42 9.82 -4.85
CA GLN A 101 -5.68 8.67 -5.32
C GLN A 101 -5.85 7.53 -4.33
N ARG A 102 -6.15 6.34 -4.86
CA ARG A 102 -6.20 5.09 -4.10
C ARG A 102 -5.05 4.21 -4.53
N CYS A 103 -4.26 3.78 -3.57
CA CYS A 103 -3.19 2.82 -3.74
C CYS A 103 -3.55 1.51 -3.06
N THR A 104 -3.36 0.39 -3.76
CA THR A 104 -3.51 -0.95 -3.23
C THR A 104 -2.19 -1.69 -3.36
N ALA A 105 -1.67 -2.19 -2.24
CA ALA A 105 -0.48 -3.01 -2.18
C ALA A 105 -0.89 -4.48 -2.02
N ASN A 106 -0.39 -5.32 -2.92
CA ASN A 106 -0.60 -6.77 -2.91
C ASN A 106 0.72 -7.46 -2.63
N THR A 107 0.78 -8.14 -1.51
CA THR A 107 2.00 -8.79 -1.03
C THR A 107 1.78 -10.28 -0.82
N THR A 108 2.57 -11.09 -1.50
CA THR A 108 2.60 -12.55 -1.29
C THR A 108 3.81 -12.91 -0.42
N ALA A 109 3.54 -13.52 0.73
CA ALA A 109 4.53 -13.99 1.69
C ALA A 109 4.36 -15.49 1.94
N GLY A 110 5.46 -16.18 2.27
CA GLY A 110 5.48 -17.61 2.53
C GLY A 110 6.88 -18.13 2.73
N TYR A 111 7.00 -19.40 3.09
CA TYR A 111 8.27 -20.09 3.26
C TYR A 111 8.91 -20.38 1.91
N PHE A 112 10.24 -20.43 1.86
CA PHE A 112 11.01 -20.77 0.66
C PHE A 112 12.24 -21.59 1.07
N ASN A 113 12.82 -22.32 0.12
CA ASN A 113 14.04 -23.10 0.37
C ASN A 113 15.26 -22.18 0.42
N PHE A 114 16.04 -22.29 1.50
CA PHE A 114 17.32 -21.61 1.62
C PHE A 114 18.32 -22.09 0.57
N PRO A 115 19.24 -21.22 0.12
CA PRO A 115 20.35 -21.63 -0.73
C PRO A 115 21.22 -22.63 0.02
N THR A 116 21.72 -23.63 -0.68
CA THR A 116 22.70 -24.60 -0.20
C THR A 116 24.01 -24.41 -0.97
N TYR A 117 25.09 -25.05 -0.50
CA TYR A 117 26.38 -25.00 -1.20
C TYR A 117 26.31 -25.50 -2.66
N SER A 118 25.32 -26.33 -2.99
CA SER A 118 25.08 -26.82 -4.36
C SER A 118 24.09 -25.97 -5.15
N ASN A 119 23.25 -25.14 -4.50
CA ASN A 119 22.37 -24.17 -5.14
C ASN A 119 22.48 -22.78 -4.48
N ASN A 120 23.31 -21.91 -5.05
CA ASN A 120 23.54 -20.54 -4.55
C ASN A 120 22.34 -19.58 -4.73
N ASN A 121 21.16 -20.09 -5.05
CA ASN A 121 19.96 -19.30 -5.31
C ASN A 121 18.85 -19.66 -4.32
N LEU A 122 18.05 -18.66 -3.95
CA LEU A 122 16.82 -18.84 -3.19
C LEU A 122 15.81 -19.63 -4.03
N GLY A 123 15.16 -20.63 -3.42
CA GLY A 123 14.07 -21.36 -4.06
C GLY A 123 12.78 -20.54 -4.17
N PRO A 124 11.81 -20.98 -4.97
CA PRO A 124 10.48 -20.37 -5.00
C PRO A 124 9.75 -20.54 -3.65
N LEU A 125 8.63 -19.81 -3.49
CA LEU A 125 7.73 -20.03 -2.35
C LEU A 125 7.21 -21.47 -2.35
N LEU A 126 7.15 -22.06 -1.17
CA LEU A 126 6.65 -23.42 -0.96
C LEU A 126 5.12 -23.44 -1.05
N PRO A 127 4.54 -24.47 -1.70
CA PRO A 127 3.10 -24.66 -1.69
C PRO A 127 2.60 -24.98 -0.28
N ALA A 128 1.31 -24.75 -0.03
CA ALA A 128 0.71 -24.91 1.30
C ALA A 128 0.81 -26.32 1.88
N ASP A 129 0.99 -27.35 1.03
CA ASP A 129 1.10 -28.76 1.40
C ASP A 129 2.55 -29.26 1.50
N ALA A 130 3.56 -28.40 1.30
CA ALA A 130 4.98 -28.78 1.28
C ALA A 130 5.43 -29.51 2.56
N PHE A 131 4.81 -29.20 3.70
CA PHE A 131 5.13 -29.80 4.99
C PHE A 131 4.30 -31.05 5.33
N VAL A 132 3.27 -31.37 4.56
CA VAL A 132 2.47 -32.60 4.73
C VAL A 132 3.24 -33.81 4.20
N TYR A 133 4.04 -33.65 3.14
CA TYR A 133 4.84 -34.74 2.55
C TYR A 133 6.05 -35.17 3.39
N VAL A 134 6.58 -34.28 4.23
CA VAL A 134 7.71 -34.62 5.12
C VAL A 134 7.25 -35.51 6.28
N ALA A 135 6.01 -35.33 6.75
CA ALA A 135 5.46 -36.14 7.83
C ALA A 135 5.24 -37.61 7.41
N THR A 136 4.80 -37.85 6.17
CA THR A 136 4.48 -39.21 5.69
C THR A 136 5.71 -40.04 5.30
N THR A 137 6.84 -39.41 4.98
CA THR A 137 8.10 -40.12 4.67
C THR A 137 8.86 -40.57 5.92
N SER A 138 8.64 -39.92 7.08
CA SER A 138 9.25 -40.33 8.36
C SER A 138 8.63 -41.60 8.97
N GLN A 139 7.42 -41.98 8.56
CA GLN A 139 6.75 -43.20 9.05
C GLN A 139 7.09 -44.46 8.25
N ALA A 140 7.80 -44.35 7.12
CA ALA A 140 8.09 -45.49 6.24
C ALA A 140 9.45 -46.18 6.48
N THR A 141 10.22 -45.77 7.50
CA THR A 141 11.59 -46.31 7.75
C THR A 141 11.77 -47.08 9.07
N HIS A 142 10.68 -47.48 9.73
CA HIS A 142 10.74 -48.43 10.86
C HIS A 142 9.77 -49.59 10.65
N GLN A 143 10.14 -50.55 9.80
CA GLN A 143 9.76 -51.97 9.92
C GLN A 143 10.93 -52.85 9.48
#